data_AF-A0A087ND18-F1
#
_entry.id   AF-A0A087ND18-F1
#
_cell.length_a   1.000
_cell.length_b   1.000
_cell.length_c   1.000
_cell.angle_alpha   90.00
_cell.angle_beta   90.00
_cell.angle_gamma   90.00
#
_symmetry.space_group_name_H-M   'P 1'
#
loop_
_entity.id
_entity.type
_entity.pdbx_description
1 polymer ?
#
loop_
_entity_poly.entity_id
_entity_poly.type
_entity_poly.pdbx_seq_one_letter_code
_entity_poly.pdbx_strand_id
1 'polypeptide(L)'
;MREALGASVPSAGVACAFERDALAALADNPAHGPFDPSSLTEDYEAGLRIRDGGGHGVFVRIRDANGNLVATREYFPDTMEAAIKQKARWIVGISLAGWDRMGWRGGTAELWMRLRDRRAAVAALILCAAYTAFLLWPLLWIVAQFQPAYHRPPSPAVDALLRLNFVLMMWRALMRAMFVGHAYGWRYGLGAIPRTFLANLIAIMATQRAISLYARSLLGKPLSWDKTHHHFPNLTADP
;
A
#
# COMPACT_ATOMS: atom_id res chain seq x y z
N MET A 1 -9.69 -7.01 -11.14
CA MET A 1 -10.55 -7.38 -9.98
C MET A 1 -11.51 -6.25 -9.59
N ARG A 2 -11.05 -5.02 -9.35
CA ARG A 2 -11.96 -3.87 -9.03
C ARG A 2 -12.99 -3.60 -10.12
N GLU A 3 -12.50 -3.46 -11.34
CA GLU A 3 -13.31 -3.33 -12.55
C GLU A 3 -14.37 -4.44 -12.67
N ALA A 4 -13.96 -5.71 -12.53
CA ALA A 4 -14.86 -6.86 -12.58
C ALA A 4 -15.94 -6.87 -11.47
N LEU A 5 -15.73 -6.14 -10.37
CA LEU A 5 -16.69 -5.99 -9.28
C LEU A 5 -17.52 -4.70 -9.40
N GLY A 6 -17.32 -3.91 -10.46
CA GLY A 6 -17.97 -2.60 -10.65
C GLY A 6 -17.58 -1.56 -9.60
N ALA A 7 -16.49 -1.79 -8.86
CA ALA A 7 -15.98 -0.84 -7.86
C ALA A 7 -15.11 0.22 -8.52
N SER A 8 -14.93 1.35 -7.83
CA SER A 8 -14.04 2.43 -8.27
C SER A 8 -12.62 1.93 -8.53
N VAL A 9 -11.98 2.48 -9.57
CA VAL A 9 -10.56 2.25 -9.85
C VAL A 9 -9.83 3.56 -9.52
N PRO A 10 -9.05 3.61 -8.43
CA PRO A 10 -8.32 4.82 -8.10
C PRO A 10 -7.21 5.06 -9.13
N SER A 11 -6.94 6.33 -9.40
CA SER A 11 -5.76 6.71 -10.19
C SER A 11 -4.51 6.61 -9.31
N ALA A 12 -3.39 6.27 -9.93
CA ALA A 12 -2.08 6.15 -9.29
C ALA A 12 -1.18 7.38 -9.53
N GLY A 13 -1.72 8.44 -10.15
CA GLY A 13 -1.01 9.69 -10.43
C GLY A 13 0.00 9.61 -11.57
N VAL A 14 0.46 8.41 -11.91
CA VAL A 14 1.36 8.10 -13.04
C VAL A 14 0.77 6.97 -13.88
N ALA A 15 1.17 6.89 -15.15
CA ALA A 15 0.68 5.89 -16.11
C ALA A 15 -0.86 5.86 -16.24
N CYS A 16 -1.52 7.00 -16.05
CA CYS A 16 -2.97 7.14 -16.14
C CYS A 16 -3.32 8.04 -17.32
N ALA A 17 -4.45 7.75 -17.96
CA ALA A 17 -5.06 8.60 -18.98
C ALA A 17 -6.47 8.97 -18.52
N PHE A 18 -6.84 10.23 -18.72
CA PHE A 18 -8.16 10.75 -18.41
C PHE A 18 -8.84 11.22 -19.68
N GLU A 19 -10.12 10.90 -19.78
CA GLU A 19 -11.00 11.51 -20.77
C GLU A 19 -11.20 12.99 -20.36
N ARG A 20 -11.22 13.89 -21.36
CA ARG A 20 -11.15 15.33 -21.12
C ARG A 20 -12.37 15.82 -20.35
N ASP A 21 -13.55 15.34 -20.71
CA ASP A 21 -14.80 15.79 -20.11
C ASP A 21 -14.95 15.22 -18.70
N ALA A 22 -14.55 13.97 -18.46
CA ALA A 22 -14.44 13.40 -17.13
C ALA A 22 -13.49 14.20 -16.21
N LEU A 23 -12.36 14.67 -16.73
CA LEU A 23 -11.44 15.52 -15.96
C LEU A 23 -12.04 16.92 -15.70
N ALA A 24 -12.72 17.50 -16.69
CA ALA A 24 -13.40 18.79 -16.53
C ALA A 24 -14.54 18.70 -15.49
N ALA A 25 -15.26 17.59 -15.45
CA ALA A 25 -16.34 17.34 -14.48
C ALA A 25 -15.85 17.24 -13.03
N LEU A 26 -14.55 16.96 -12.81
CA LEU A 26 -13.94 16.98 -11.47
C LEU A 26 -13.64 18.39 -10.97
N ALA A 27 -13.54 19.38 -11.85
CA ALA A 27 -13.18 20.73 -11.51
C ALA A 27 -14.43 21.51 -11.05
N ASP A 28 -14.81 21.37 -9.78
CA ASP A 28 -15.90 22.15 -9.16
C ASP A 28 -15.68 23.67 -9.30
N ASN A 29 -14.41 24.10 -9.36
CA ASN A 29 -14.00 25.46 -9.68
C ASN A 29 -12.84 25.45 -10.69
N PRO A 30 -13.00 26.04 -11.89
CA PRO A 30 -11.94 26.10 -12.91
C PRO A 30 -10.63 26.73 -12.42
N ALA A 31 -10.67 27.60 -11.40
CA ALA A 31 -9.49 28.25 -10.83
C ALA A 31 -8.65 27.32 -9.94
N HIS A 32 -9.23 26.26 -9.37
CA HIS A 32 -8.54 25.30 -8.51
C HIS A 32 -8.17 24.00 -9.24
N GLY A 33 -8.69 23.80 -10.45
CA GLY A 33 -8.45 22.60 -11.24
C GLY A 33 -9.16 21.35 -10.70
N PRO A 34 -8.94 20.18 -11.33
CA PRO A 34 -9.64 18.95 -11.01
C PRO A 34 -9.08 18.20 -9.78
N PHE A 35 -7.94 18.66 -9.25
CA PHE A 35 -7.25 18.01 -8.13
C PHE A 35 -7.19 18.94 -6.93
N ASP A 36 -7.66 18.48 -5.79
CA ASP A 36 -7.66 19.27 -4.56
C ASP A 36 -6.23 19.39 -3.99
N PRO A 37 -5.65 20.61 -3.92
CA PRO A 37 -4.28 20.80 -3.44
C PRO A 37 -4.10 20.50 -1.95
N SER A 38 -5.19 20.39 -1.19
CA SER A 38 -5.17 20.00 0.23
C SER A 38 -5.15 18.47 0.42
N SER A 39 -5.36 17.69 -0.64
CA SER A 39 -5.25 16.23 -0.58
C SER A 39 -3.79 15.79 -0.69
N LEU A 40 -3.39 14.86 0.17
CA LEU A 40 -2.10 14.18 0.03
C LEU A 40 -2.11 13.07 -1.02
N THR A 41 -3.29 12.69 -1.52
CA THR A 41 -3.51 11.63 -2.51
C THR A 41 -4.64 12.07 -3.45
N GLU A 42 -4.40 13.20 -4.08
CA GLU A 42 -5.33 13.88 -4.98
C GLU A 42 -5.73 13.02 -6.18
N ASP A 43 -4.78 12.21 -6.66
CA ASP A 43 -4.94 11.23 -7.73
C ASP A 43 -5.90 10.11 -7.33
N TYR A 44 -5.71 9.54 -6.14
CA TYR A 44 -6.58 8.53 -5.57
C TYR A 44 -8.01 9.06 -5.41
N GLU A 45 -8.17 10.27 -4.86
CA GLU A 45 -9.48 10.91 -4.71
C GLU A 45 -10.17 11.17 -6.05
N ALA A 46 -9.43 11.65 -7.06
CA ALA A 46 -9.97 11.91 -8.39
C ALA A 46 -10.58 10.65 -9.01
N GLY A 47 -9.92 9.50 -8.92
CA GLY A 47 -10.46 8.23 -9.43
C GLY A 47 -11.76 7.79 -8.73
N LEU A 48 -11.89 8.07 -7.43
CA LEU A 48 -13.13 7.81 -6.69
C LEU A 48 -14.24 8.80 -7.08
N ARG A 49 -13.93 10.10 -7.21
CA ARG A 49 -14.90 11.13 -7.59
C ARG A 49 -15.45 10.92 -9.01
N ILE A 50 -14.63 10.45 -9.95
CA ILE A 50 -15.09 10.06 -11.29
C ILE A 50 -16.19 9.01 -11.17
N ARG A 51 -16.01 8.00 -10.28
CA ARG A 51 -17.02 6.96 -10.05
C ARG A 51 -18.29 7.52 -9.42
N ASP A 52 -18.15 8.40 -8.43
CA ASP A 52 -19.28 9.05 -7.77
C ASP A 52 -20.09 9.92 -8.75
N GLY A 53 -19.43 10.50 -9.77
CA GLY A 53 -20.06 11.20 -10.90
C GLY A 53 -20.63 10.30 -12.00
N GLY A 54 -20.66 8.98 -11.80
CA GLY A 54 -21.19 8.00 -12.78
C GLY A 54 -20.18 7.53 -13.84
N GLY A 55 -18.94 8.02 -13.78
CA GLY A 55 -17.86 7.59 -14.64
C GLY A 55 -17.33 6.18 -14.31
N HIS A 56 -16.46 5.69 -15.19
CA HIS A 56 -15.87 4.37 -15.08
C HIS A 56 -14.36 4.44 -15.36
N GLY A 57 -13.58 3.74 -14.54
CA GLY A 57 -12.14 3.53 -14.76
C GLY A 57 -11.88 2.06 -15.06
N VAL A 58 -10.92 1.80 -15.96
CA VAL A 58 -10.50 0.44 -16.35
C VAL A 58 -9.00 0.29 -16.15
N PHE A 59 -8.55 -0.92 -15.81
CA PHE A 59 -7.12 -1.22 -15.71
C PHE A 59 -6.66 -1.89 -17.01
N VAL A 60 -5.99 -1.12 -17.86
CA VAL A 60 -5.56 -1.63 -19.17
C VAL A 60 -4.14 -2.16 -19.08
N ARG A 61 -3.95 -3.42 -19.50
CA ARG A 61 -2.63 -4.03 -19.63
C ARG A 61 -2.33 -4.27 -21.11
N ILE A 62 -1.61 -3.34 -21.72
CA ILE A 62 -1.22 -3.41 -23.14
C ILE A 62 0.26 -3.71 -23.32
N ARG A 63 0.61 -4.28 -24.48
CA ARG A 63 1.98 -4.46 -24.93
C ARG A 63 2.23 -3.57 -26.15
N ASP A 64 3.46 -3.06 -26.27
CA ASP A 64 3.89 -2.32 -27.46
C ASP A 64 4.11 -3.26 -28.67
N ALA A 65 4.47 -2.70 -29.82
CA ALA A 65 4.74 -3.46 -31.04
C ALA A 65 5.86 -4.51 -30.89
N ASN A 66 6.77 -4.31 -29.92
CA ASN A 66 7.88 -5.21 -29.62
C ASN A 66 7.49 -6.29 -28.58
N GLY A 67 6.23 -6.30 -28.13
CA GLY A 67 5.73 -7.22 -27.11
C GLY A 67 6.09 -6.82 -25.67
N ASN A 68 6.73 -5.66 -25.45
CA ASN A 68 7.05 -5.17 -24.11
C ASN A 68 5.81 -4.61 -23.43
N LEU A 69 5.72 -4.79 -22.11
CA LEU A 69 4.62 -4.21 -21.34
C LEU A 69 4.74 -2.67 -21.35
N VAL A 70 3.66 -1.98 -21.72
CA VAL A 70 3.59 -0.52 -21.58
C VAL A 70 3.36 -0.20 -20.11
N ALA A 71 4.39 0.33 -19.46
CA ALA A 71 4.37 0.69 -18.04
C ALA A 71 5.39 1.79 -17.75
N THR A 72 5.09 2.64 -16.78
CA THR A 72 6.08 3.57 -16.21
C THR A 72 7.04 2.80 -15.31
N ARG A 73 8.33 3.07 -15.44
CA ARG A 73 9.38 2.55 -14.55
C ARG A 73 9.93 3.70 -13.72
N GLU A 74 9.99 3.50 -12.42
CA GLU A 74 10.52 4.48 -11.48
C GLU A 74 11.38 3.78 -10.44
N TYR A 75 12.45 4.45 -10.00
CA TYR A 75 13.25 3.97 -8.88
C TYR A 75 12.47 4.11 -7.58
N PHE A 76 12.43 3.02 -6.81
CA PHE A 76 11.99 3.09 -5.42
C PHE A 76 13.04 3.83 -4.58
N PRO A 77 12.66 4.57 -3.52
CA PRO A 77 13.62 5.23 -2.65
C PRO A 77 14.70 4.27 -2.15
N ASP A 78 15.95 4.72 -2.24
CA ASP A 78 17.14 3.97 -1.88
C ASP A 78 17.47 4.04 -0.38
N THR A 79 16.87 4.99 0.34
CA THR A 79 17.00 5.13 1.79
C THR A 79 15.73 4.73 2.56
N MET A 80 15.94 4.14 3.73
CA MET A 80 14.87 3.78 4.66
C MET A 80 13.99 4.98 5.03
N GLU A 81 14.60 6.12 5.33
CA GLU A 81 13.89 7.33 5.73
C GLU A 81 12.97 7.84 4.60
N ALA A 82 13.46 7.89 3.36
CA ALA A 82 12.67 8.30 2.21
C ALA A 82 11.50 7.33 1.94
N ALA A 83 11.74 6.02 2.02
CA ALA A 83 10.69 5.01 1.89
C ALA A 83 9.60 5.14 2.99
N ILE A 84 10.01 5.42 4.23
CA ILE A 84 9.09 5.68 5.35
C ILE A 84 8.27 6.93 5.09
N LYS A 85 8.89 8.04 4.67
CA LYS A 85 8.19 9.30 4.35
C LYS A 85 7.17 9.11 3.23
N GLN A 86 7.57 8.49 2.12
CA GLN A 86 6.70 8.22 0.97
C GLN A 86 5.50 7.35 1.37
N LYS A 87 5.74 6.25 2.09
CA LYS A 87 4.66 5.34 2.50
C LYS A 87 3.75 5.96 3.56
N ALA A 88 4.29 6.78 4.46
CA ALA A 88 3.51 7.49 5.46
C ALA A 88 2.51 8.45 4.80
N ARG A 89 2.91 9.16 3.72
CA ARG A 89 2.01 10.03 2.94
C ARG A 89 0.76 9.27 2.47
N TRP A 90 0.95 8.09 1.86
CA TRP A 90 -0.16 7.26 1.40
C TRP A 90 -1.05 6.77 2.54
N ILE A 91 -0.46 6.38 3.68
CA ILE A 91 -1.24 5.94 4.85
C ILE A 91 -2.07 7.10 5.41
N VAL A 92 -1.51 8.31 5.52
CA VAL A 92 -2.28 9.49 5.94
C VAL A 92 -3.41 9.78 4.95
N GLY A 93 -3.11 9.93 3.65
CA GLY A 93 -4.10 10.31 2.65
C GLY A 93 -5.21 9.27 2.46
N ILE A 94 -4.85 7.98 2.34
CA ILE A 94 -5.81 6.92 2.04
C ILE A 94 -6.48 6.38 3.30
N SER A 95 -5.66 5.98 4.29
CA SER A 95 -6.15 5.22 5.45
C SER A 95 -6.73 6.08 6.58
N LEU A 96 -6.22 7.31 6.75
CA LEU A 96 -6.62 8.19 7.85
C LEU A 96 -7.52 9.34 7.34
N ALA A 97 -6.94 10.35 6.68
CA ALA A 97 -7.66 11.51 6.17
C ALA A 97 -8.71 11.15 5.10
N GLY A 98 -8.51 10.06 4.37
CA GLY A 98 -9.47 9.55 3.40
C GLY A 98 -10.81 9.16 4.04
N TRP A 99 -10.86 8.88 5.34
CA TRP A 99 -12.12 8.70 6.07
C TRP A 99 -12.95 9.98 6.06
N ASP A 100 -12.34 11.10 6.47
CA ASP A 100 -13.01 12.39 6.61
C ASP A 100 -13.37 12.99 5.25
N ARG A 101 -12.48 12.85 4.27
CA ARG A 101 -12.62 13.48 2.95
C ARG A 101 -13.59 12.74 2.03
N MET A 102 -13.57 11.41 2.03
CA MET A 102 -14.33 10.60 1.07
C MET A 102 -15.45 9.76 1.70
N GLY A 103 -15.49 9.64 3.04
CA GLY A 103 -16.51 8.87 3.75
C GLY A 103 -16.58 7.38 3.37
N TRP A 104 -17.75 6.78 3.63
CA TRP A 104 -18.07 5.36 3.38
C TRP A 104 -19.28 5.21 2.45
N ARG A 105 -19.24 5.87 1.30
CA ARG A 105 -20.34 5.85 0.31
C ARG A 105 -20.16 4.72 -0.71
N GLY A 106 -21.26 4.34 -1.37
CA GLY A 106 -21.31 3.34 -2.43
C GLY A 106 -21.92 2.00 -2.01
N GLY A 107 -21.94 1.04 -2.93
CA GLY A 107 -22.45 -0.31 -2.69
C GLY A 107 -21.50 -1.19 -1.88
N THR A 108 -21.90 -2.44 -1.63
CA THR A 108 -21.11 -3.42 -0.84
C THR A 108 -19.70 -3.66 -1.40
N ALA A 109 -19.56 -3.70 -2.72
CA ALA A 109 -18.27 -3.84 -3.39
C ALA A 109 -17.35 -2.62 -3.12
N GLU A 110 -17.90 -1.41 -3.14
CA GLU A 110 -17.15 -0.17 -2.88
C GLU A 110 -16.74 -0.08 -1.41
N LEU A 111 -17.66 -0.42 -0.49
CA LEU A 111 -17.40 -0.49 0.94
C LEU A 111 -16.25 -1.46 1.24
N TRP A 112 -16.27 -2.64 0.64
CA TRP A 112 -15.21 -3.63 0.78
C TRP A 112 -13.86 -3.13 0.25
N MET A 113 -13.85 -2.45 -0.90
CA MET A 113 -12.63 -1.90 -1.49
C MET A 113 -12.03 -0.79 -0.63
N ARG A 114 -12.87 0.12 -0.10
CA ARG A 114 -12.43 1.18 0.83
C ARG A 114 -11.88 0.61 2.13
N LEU A 115 -12.54 -0.42 2.68
CA LEU A 115 -12.03 -1.11 3.86
C LEU A 115 -10.66 -1.75 3.59
N ARG A 116 -10.51 -2.40 2.44
CA ARG A 116 -9.26 -3.03 2.02
C ARG A 116 -8.12 -2.04 1.82
N ASP A 117 -8.41 -0.85 1.29
CA ASP A 117 -7.40 0.21 1.09
C ASP A 117 -6.99 0.84 2.42
N ARG A 118 -7.95 1.06 3.32
CA ARG A 118 -7.73 1.69 4.64
C ARG A 118 -7.14 0.75 5.70
N ARG A 119 -7.07 -0.56 5.44
CA ARG A 119 -6.55 -1.54 6.41
C ARG A 119 -5.07 -1.39 6.74
N ALA A 120 -4.31 -0.57 6.00
CA ALA A 120 -2.85 -0.49 6.14
C ALA A 120 -2.41 -0.15 7.57
N ALA A 121 -3.12 0.77 8.24
CA ALA A 121 -2.83 1.14 9.63
C ALA A 121 -3.05 -0.03 10.61
N VAL A 122 -4.18 -0.74 10.49
CA VAL A 122 -4.49 -1.93 11.32
C VAL A 122 -3.50 -3.06 11.04
N ALA A 123 -3.17 -3.29 9.77
CA ALA A 123 -2.20 -4.30 9.38
C ALA A 123 -0.82 -4.05 9.99
N ALA A 124 -0.40 -2.79 10.12
CA ALA A 124 0.87 -2.44 10.76
C ALA A 124 0.88 -2.74 12.27
N LEU A 125 -0.24 -2.57 12.98
CA LEU A 125 -0.37 -3.00 14.38
C LEU A 125 -0.21 -4.51 14.52
N ILE A 126 -0.89 -5.28 13.65
CA ILE A 126 -0.79 -6.74 13.61
C ILE A 126 0.66 -7.16 13.29
N LEU A 127 1.32 -6.49 12.34
CA LEU A 127 2.72 -6.74 12.03
C LEU A 127 3.62 -6.46 13.23
N CYS A 128 3.45 -5.32 13.91
CA CYS A 128 4.22 -4.99 15.11
C CYS A 128 4.08 -6.06 16.19
N ALA A 129 2.84 -6.50 16.47
CA ALA A 129 2.57 -7.59 17.40
C ALA A 129 3.21 -8.92 16.95
N ALA A 130 3.12 -9.26 15.66
CA ALA A 130 3.72 -10.48 15.11
C ALA A 130 5.26 -10.48 15.22
N TYR A 131 5.92 -9.37 14.90
CA TYR A 131 7.37 -9.24 15.05
C TYR A 131 7.80 -9.25 16.53
N THR A 132 7.01 -8.64 17.41
CA THR A 132 7.25 -8.70 18.86
C THR A 132 7.13 -10.15 19.36
N ALA A 133 6.07 -10.86 18.96
CA ALA A 133 5.89 -12.26 19.31
C ALA A 133 7.02 -13.14 18.74
N PHE A 134 7.46 -12.89 17.50
CA PHE A 134 8.58 -13.59 16.87
C PHE A 134 9.89 -13.42 17.65
N LEU A 135 10.15 -12.24 18.23
CA LEU A 135 11.31 -11.97 19.07
C LEU A 135 11.17 -12.54 20.48
N LEU A 136 9.97 -12.51 21.06
CA LEU A 136 9.70 -13.06 22.40
C LEU A 136 9.69 -14.59 22.42
N TRP A 137 9.30 -15.22 21.32
CA TRP A 137 9.21 -16.69 21.22
C TRP A 137 10.52 -17.42 21.57
N PRO A 138 11.69 -17.11 20.97
CA PRO A 138 12.93 -17.77 21.34
C PRO A 138 13.34 -17.48 22.80
N LEU A 139 13.05 -16.28 23.32
CA LEU A 139 13.32 -15.95 24.72
C LEU A 139 12.50 -16.83 25.66
N LEU A 140 11.20 -16.97 25.41
CA LEU A 140 10.32 -17.86 26.17
C LEU A 140 10.77 -19.31 26.04
N TRP A 141 11.21 -19.75 24.87
CA TRP A 141 11.74 -21.09 24.65
C TRP A 141 13.02 -21.36 25.47
N ILE A 142 13.93 -20.40 25.58
CA ILE A 142 15.13 -20.48 26.43
C ILE A 142 14.72 -20.58 27.91
N VAL A 143 13.83 -19.70 28.37
CA VAL A 143 13.33 -19.74 29.76
C VAL A 143 12.68 -21.09 30.09
N ALA A 144 11.93 -21.66 29.14
CA ALA A 144 11.30 -22.97 29.30
C ALA A 144 12.32 -24.12 29.49
N GLN A 145 13.57 -23.99 29.02
CA GLN A 145 14.62 -24.99 29.29
C GLN A 145 14.98 -25.05 30.78
N PHE A 146 14.82 -23.94 31.51
CA PHE A 146 15.13 -23.83 32.94
C PHE A 146 13.88 -23.89 33.82
N GLN A 147 12.71 -23.62 33.26
CA GLN A 147 11.42 -23.58 33.98
C GLN A 147 10.32 -24.30 33.17
N PRO A 148 10.36 -25.64 33.05
CA PRO A 148 9.47 -26.41 32.18
C PRO A 148 7.97 -26.24 32.52
N ALA A 149 7.66 -25.96 33.79
CA ALA A 149 6.29 -25.76 34.27
C ALA A 149 5.56 -24.58 33.60
N TYR A 150 6.29 -23.65 32.98
CA TYR A 150 5.72 -22.49 32.29
C TYR A 150 5.46 -22.72 30.79
N HIS A 151 5.89 -23.85 30.22
CA HIS A 151 5.61 -24.17 28.82
C HIS A 151 4.19 -24.74 28.67
N ARG A 152 3.24 -23.90 28.23
CA ARG A 152 1.90 -24.36 27.83
C ARG A 152 1.87 -24.55 26.31
N PRO A 153 1.72 -25.79 25.80
CA PRO A 153 1.56 -25.99 24.37
C PRO A 153 0.29 -25.29 23.87
N PRO A 154 0.28 -24.78 22.62
CA PRO A 154 -0.92 -24.19 22.04
C PRO A 154 -2.05 -25.23 21.96
N SER A 155 -3.30 -24.77 22.07
CA SER A 155 -4.44 -25.65 21.86
C SER A 155 -4.47 -26.15 20.40
N PRO A 156 -5.09 -27.32 20.11
CA PRO A 156 -5.15 -27.85 18.74
C PRO A 156 -5.73 -26.86 17.72
N ALA A 157 -6.70 -26.03 18.14
CA ALA A 157 -7.27 -24.99 17.29
C ALA A 157 -6.26 -23.87 16.96
N VAL A 158 -5.51 -23.38 17.95
CA VAL A 158 -4.46 -22.37 17.75
C VAL A 158 -3.36 -22.92 16.84
N ASP A 159 -2.94 -24.15 17.08
CA ASP A 159 -1.92 -24.85 16.30
C ASP A 159 -2.36 -25.05 14.82
N ALA A 160 -3.62 -25.41 14.58
CA ALA A 160 -4.19 -25.47 13.24
C ALA A 160 -4.21 -24.10 12.54
N LEU A 161 -4.60 -23.03 13.26
CA LEU A 161 -4.59 -21.66 12.73
C LEU A 161 -3.18 -21.18 12.39
N LEU A 162 -2.18 -21.50 13.23
CA LEU A 162 -0.78 -21.17 12.98
C LEU A 162 -0.26 -21.87 11.71
N ARG A 163 -0.55 -23.16 11.53
CA ARG A 163 -0.20 -23.89 10.30
C ARG A 163 -0.86 -23.30 9.07
N LEU A 164 -2.17 -23.00 9.14
CA LEU A 164 -2.88 -22.37 8.04
C LEU A 164 -2.26 -21.00 7.68
N ASN A 165 -1.96 -20.18 8.69
CA ASN A 165 -1.33 -18.88 8.48
C ASN A 165 0.06 -19.02 7.84
N PHE A 166 0.85 -20.00 8.26
CA PHE A 166 2.15 -20.31 7.67
C PHE A 166 2.02 -20.69 6.19
N VAL A 167 1.09 -21.58 5.84
CA VAL A 167 0.84 -21.94 4.42
C VAL A 167 0.43 -20.72 3.59
N LEU A 168 -0.46 -19.88 4.11
CA LEU A 168 -0.87 -18.64 3.44
C LEU A 168 0.29 -17.64 3.28
N MET A 169 1.20 -17.58 4.26
CA MET A 169 2.42 -16.78 4.19
C MET A 169 3.37 -17.30 3.10
N MET A 170 3.59 -18.62 3.05
CA MET A 170 4.42 -19.26 2.01
C MET A 170 3.84 -19.05 0.62
N TRP A 171 2.53 -19.25 0.46
CA TRP A 171 1.83 -18.95 -0.79
C TRP A 171 2.07 -17.50 -1.24
N ARG A 172 1.91 -16.54 -0.33
CA ARG A 172 2.13 -15.12 -0.65
C ARG A 172 3.58 -14.81 -1.01
N ALA A 173 4.55 -15.40 -0.31
CA ALA A 173 5.96 -15.24 -0.60
C ALA A 173 6.32 -15.82 -1.98
N LEU A 174 5.78 -17.00 -2.31
CA LEU A 174 5.94 -17.64 -3.61
C LEU A 174 5.35 -16.79 -4.74
N MET A 175 4.10 -16.33 -4.60
CA MET A 175 3.47 -15.45 -5.59
C MET A 175 4.33 -14.21 -5.84
N ARG A 176 4.81 -13.57 -4.77
CA ARG A 176 5.71 -12.40 -4.89
C ARG A 176 6.98 -12.76 -5.65
N ALA A 177 7.65 -13.85 -5.29
CA ALA A 177 8.88 -14.27 -5.93
C ALA A 177 8.67 -14.59 -7.42
N MET A 178 7.57 -15.26 -7.78
CA MET A 178 7.25 -15.59 -9.16
C MET A 178 6.94 -14.34 -10.00
N PHE A 179 6.10 -13.43 -9.51
CA PHE A 179 5.75 -12.22 -10.27
C PHE A 179 6.93 -11.26 -10.42
N VAL A 180 7.74 -11.07 -9.36
CA VAL A 180 8.97 -10.28 -9.45
C VAL A 180 9.99 -10.97 -10.34
N GLY A 181 10.11 -12.29 -10.25
CA GLY A 181 11.00 -13.09 -11.09
C GLY A 181 10.63 -13.03 -12.56
N HIS A 182 9.33 -13.05 -12.89
CA HIS A 182 8.83 -12.90 -14.24
C HIS A 182 9.08 -11.49 -14.81
N ALA A 183 8.96 -10.45 -13.99
CA ALA A 183 9.10 -9.07 -14.43
C ALA A 183 10.57 -8.60 -14.53
N TYR A 184 11.44 -9.06 -13.63
CA TYR A 184 12.81 -8.54 -13.47
C TYR A 184 13.90 -9.61 -13.54
N GLY A 185 13.54 -10.89 -13.56
CA GLY A 185 14.47 -12.03 -13.56
C GLY A 185 14.56 -12.73 -12.20
N TRP A 186 14.95 -14.00 -12.23
CA TRP A 186 14.90 -14.91 -11.07
C TRP A 186 15.67 -14.40 -9.84
N ARG A 187 16.81 -13.73 -10.04
CA ARG A 187 17.62 -13.13 -8.95
C ARG A 187 16.82 -12.10 -8.15
N TYR A 188 16.05 -11.26 -8.84
CA TYR A 188 15.17 -10.29 -8.19
C TYR A 188 13.96 -10.96 -7.55
N GLY A 189 13.46 -12.06 -8.14
CA GLY A 189 12.42 -12.90 -7.55
C GLY A 189 12.83 -13.47 -6.19
N LEU A 190 13.99 -14.12 -6.12
CA LEU A 190 14.54 -14.63 -4.85
C LEU A 190 14.80 -13.50 -3.86
N GLY A 191 15.40 -12.40 -4.32
CA GLY A 191 15.64 -11.23 -3.46
C GLY A 191 14.36 -10.56 -2.94
N ALA A 192 13.18 -10.83 -3.52
CA ALA A 192 11.91 -10.28 -3.05
C ALA A 192 11.45 -10.91 -1.73
N ILE A 193 11.91 -12.12 -1.41
CA ILE A 193 11.59 -12.82 -0.16
C ILE A 193 12.21 -12.08 1.03
N PRO A 194 13.55 -11.91 1.15
CA PRO A 194 14.15 -11.20 2.27
C PRO A 194 13.74 -9.71 2.31
N ARG A 195 13.49 -9.08 1.15
CA ARG A 195 12.94 -7.71 1.09
C ARG A 195 11.58 -7.56 1.77
N THR A 196 10.83 -8.64 1.99
CA THR A 196 9.54 -8.58 2.71
C THR A 196 9.72 -8.16 4.17
N PHE A 197 10.81 -8.58 4.83
CA PHE A 197 11.09 -8.15 6.21
C PHE A 197 11.34 -6.64 6.28
N LEU A 198 12.16 -6.12 5.35
CA LEU A 198 12.42 -4.68 5.24
C LEU A 198 11.13 -3.90 4.93
N ALA A 199 10.31 -4.40 4.01
CA ALA A 199 9.04 -3.78 3.66
C ALA A 199 8.04 -3.74 4.82
N ASN A 200 8.05 -4.76 5.69
CA ASN A 200 7.24 -4.81 6.90
C ASN A 200 7.74 -3.80 7.95
N LEU A 201 9.06 -3.70 8.15
CA LEU A 201 9.65 -2.69 9.04
C LEU A 201 9.29 -1.27 8.57
N ILE A 202 9.46 -0.99 7.27
CA ILE A 202 9.03 0.27 6.65
C ILE A 202 7.53 0.51 6.91
N ALA A 203 6.67 -0.52 6.78
CA ALA A 203 5.24 -0.38 7.01
C ALA A 203 4.91 0.01 8.46
N ILE A 204 5.57 -0.60 9.44
CA ILE A 204 5.38 -0.30 10.87
C ILE A 204 5.79 1.15 11.15
N MET A 205 7.01 1.52 10.75
CA MET A 205 7.55 2.86 11.00
C MET A 205 6.78 3.96 10.23
N ALA A 206 6.38 3.70 8.99
CA ALA A 206 5.55 4.61 8.21
C ALA A 206 4.18 4.82 8.83
N THR A 207 3.57 3.76 9.40
CA THR A 207 2.27 3.88 10.09
C THR A 207 2.40 4.71 11.36
N GLN A 208 3.43 4.47 12.17
CA GLN A 208 3.68 5.29 13.37
C GLN A 208 3.87 6.77 13.02
N ARG A 209 4.65 7.07 11.97
CA ARG A 209 4.80 8.43 11.44
C ARG A 209 3.46 9.00 10.98
N ALA A 210 2.68 8.24 10.21
CA ALA A 210 1.39 8.66 9.68
C ALA A 210 0.39 9.00 10.78
N ILE A 211 0.25 8.15 11.80
CA ILE A 211 -0.61 8.41 12.96
C ILE A 211 -0.18 9.69 13.68
N SER A 212 1.13 9.87 13.87
CA SER A 212 1.65 11.07 14.54
C SER A 212 1.37 12.36 13.75
N LEU A 213 1.50 12.31 12.42
CA LEU A 213 1.19 13.44 11.53
C LEU A 213 -0.31 13.75 11.54
N TYR A 214 -1.14 12.73 11.44
CA TYR A 214 -2.59 12.88 11.46
C TYR A 214 -3.11 13.41 12.81
N ALA A 215 -2.59 12.90 13.92
CA ALA A 215 -2.93 13.42 15.25
C ALA A 215 -2.57 14.91 15.40
N ARG A 216 -1.42 15.33 14.86
CA ARG A 216 -1.04 16.75 14.84
C ARG A 216 -1.97 17.58 13.95
N SER A 217 -2.49 17.03 12.86
CA SER A 217 -3.42 17.76 12.01
C SER A 217 -4.79 17.95 12.63
N LEU A 218 -5.25 16.97 13.41
CA LEU A 218 -6.46 17.13 14.24
C LEU A 218 -6.29 18.23 15.31
N LEU A 219 -5.05 18.53 15.72
CA LEU A 219 -4.70 19.65 16.61
C LEU A 219 -4.47 20.98 15.86
N GLY A 220 -4.87 21.07 14.58
CA GLY A 220 -4.81 22.30 13.79
C GLY A 220 -3.49 22.57 13.05
N LYS A 221 -2.52 21.64 13.08
CA LYS A 221 -1.31 21.78 12.25
C LYS A 221 -1.59 21.36 10.80
N PRO A 222 -1.12 22.10 9.78
CA PRO A 222 -1.34 21.67 8.40
C PRO A 222 -0.61 20.36 8.11
N LEU A 223 -1.24 19.49 7.31
CA LEU A 223 -0.57 18.33 6.72
C LEU A 223 0.36 18.84 5.63
N SER A 224 1.64 19.00 5.96
CA SER A 224 2.64 19.44 4.97
C SER A 224 2.98 18.31 4.01
N TRP A 225 2.99 18.64 2.73
CA TRP A 225 3.46 17.76 1.69
C TRP A 225 4.99 17.66 1.73
N ASP A 226 5.53 16.59 2.34
CA ASP A 226 6.95 16.23 2.21
C ASP A 226 7.17 15.64 0.81
N LYS A 227 7.57 16.47 -0.16
CA LYS A 227 7.81 16.02 -1.54
C LYS A 227 8.93 14.96 -1.56
N THR A 228 8.66 13.83 -2.20
CA THR A 228 9.67 12.79 -2.42
C THR A 228 10.65 13.23 -3.50
N HIS A 229 11.95 13.05 -3.25
CA HIS A 229 12.96 13.25 -4.29
C HIS A 229 12.86 12.12 -5.31
N HIS A 230 12.77 12.46 -6.59
CA HIS A 230 12.72 11.51 -7.69
C HIS A 230 14.09 11.41 -8.33
N HIS A 231 14.57 10.18 -8.55
CA HIS A 231 15.74 9.91 -9.39
C HIS A 231 15.26 9.56 -10.80
N PHE A 232 15.72 10.33 -11.78
CA PHE A 232 15.42 10.07 -13.18
C PHE A 232 16.45 9.11 -13.77
N PRO A 233 16.06 8.13 -14.61
CA PRO A 233 17.02 7.32 -15.33
C PRO A 233 17.88 8.20 -16.25
N ASN A 234 19.19 7.95 -16.30
CA ASN A 234 20.08 8.58 -17.26
C ASN A 234 19.69 8.11 -18.66
N LEU A 235 19.07 9.00 -19.44
CA LEU A 235 18.64 8.74 -20.83
C LEU A 235 19.82 8.57 -21.81
N THR A 236 21.06 8.70 -21.32
CA THR A 236 22.30 8.65 -22.10
C THR A 236 23.09 7.33 -21.96
N ALA A 237 22.63 6.39 -21.14
CA ALA A 237 23.33 5.12 -20.89
C ALA A 237 22.44 3.90 -21.19
N ASP A 238 22.06 3.72 -22.45
CA ASP A 238 22.41 2.56 -23.31
C ASP A 238 21.51 2.52 -24.57
N PRO A 239 22.04 2.11 -25.75
CA PRO A 239 21.24 1.71 -26.92
C PRO A 239 20.46 0.41 -26.71
#